data_AF-A0A7I2V4A5-F1
#
_entry.id   AF-A0A7I2V4A5-F1
#
_cell.length_a   1.000
_cell.length_b   1.000
_cell.length_c   1.000
_cell.angle_alpha   90.00
_cell.angle_beta   90.00
_cell.angle_gamma   90.00
#
_symmetry.space_group_name_H-M   'P 1'
#
loop_
_entity.id
_entity.type
_entity.pdbx_description
1 polymer ?
#
loop_
_entity_poly.entity_id
_entity_poly.type
_entity_poly.pdbx_seq_one_letter_code
_entity_poly.pdbx_strand_id
1 'polypeptide(L)'
;MITSAAGIISLLDEDEPQLKEFALHKLNAVVNDFWAEISESVDKIEVLYEDEGFRSRQFAALVASKVFYHLGAFEESLNYALGAGDLFNVNDNSEYVETIIAKCIDHYTKQCVENADLPEGEKKPIDQRLEGIVNKMFQRCLDDHKYKQAIGIALETRRLDVFEKTILESNDVPGMLAYSLKLCMSLMQNKQFRNKVLRVLVKIYMNLEKPDFINVCQCLIFLDDPQAVSDILEKLVKEDNLLMAYQICFDLYESASQQFLSSVIQNLRTVGTPIASVPGSTNTGTVPGSEKDSDSMETEEKTSSAFVGKTPEASPEPKDQTLKMIKILSGEMAIELHLQFLIRNNNTDLMILKNTKR
;
A
#
# COMPACT_ATOMS: atom_id res chain seq x y z
N MET A 1 -21.40 44.71 24.54
CA MET A 1 -20.05 44.26 24.90
C MET A 1 -20.16 43.58 26.25
N ILE A 2 -19.97 42.26 26.28
CA ILE A 2 -19.92 41.51 27.53
C ILE A 2 -18.49 41.71 28.05
N THR A 3 -18.32 42.19 29.28
CA THR A 3 -17.01 42.52 29.86
C THR A 3 -16.36 41.34 30.60
N SER A 4 -17.10 40.26 30.88
CA SER A 4 -16.60 39.03 31.51
C SER A 4 -17.59 37.88 31.28
N ALA A 5 -17.08 36.65 31.19
CA ALA A 5 -17.87 35.42 31.10
C ALA A 5 -18.41 34.95 32.45
N ALA A 6 -18.00 35.55 33.58
CA ALA A 6 -18.41 35.16 34.93
C ALA A 6 -19.94 35.10 35.13
N GLY A 7 -20.67 36.04 34.53
CA GLY A 7 -22.14 36.03 34.58
C GLY A 7 -22.77 34.88 33.80
N ILE A 8 -22.08 34.33 32.80
CA ILE A 8 -22.53 33.16 32.04
C ILE A 8 -22.13 31.87 32.77
N ILE A 9 -20.95 31.85 33.39
CA ILE A 9 -20.48 30.74 34.22
C ILE A 9 -21.39 30.55 35.45
N SER A 10 -21.85 31.63 36.08
CA SER A 10 -22.80 31.55 37.20
C SER A 10 -24.16 30.96 36.80
N LEU A 11 -24.56 31.04 35.54
CA LEU A 11 -25.79 30.41 35.03
C LEU A 11 -25.65 28.89 34.89
N LEU A 12 -24.42 28.34 34.88
CA LEU A 12 -24.18 26.90 34.91
C LEU A 12 -24.42 26.29 36.29
N ASP A 13 -24.38 27.10 37.35
CA ASP A 13 -24.62 26.68 38.73
C ASP A 13 -26.11 26.54 39.08
N GLU A 14 -27.00 27.07 38.23
CA GLU A 14 -28.45 26.94 38.39
C GLU A 14 -28.93 25.54 37.98
N ASP A 15 -29.90 24.96 38.72
CA ASP A 15 -30.36 23.58 38.51
C ASP A 15 -31.20 23.38 37.22
N GLU A 16 -31.72 24.45 36.63
CA GLU A 16 -32.64 24.37 35.51
C GLU A 16 -31.92 24.04 34.18
N PRO A 17 -32.28 22.94 33.48
CA PRO A 17 -31.53 22.48 32.30
C PRO A 17 -31.61 23.44 31.11
N GLN A 18 -32.69 24.23 31.00
CA GLN A 18 -32.85 25.24 29.94
C GLN A 18 -31.87 26.41 30.09
N LEU A 19 -31.59 26.81 31.34
CA LEU A 19 -30.60 27.83 31.67
C LEU A 19 -29.18 27.37 31.32
N LYS A 20 -28.87 26.10 31.62
CA LYS A 20 -27.60 25.48 31.24
C LYS A 20 -27.41 25.43 29.72
N GLU A 21 -28.44 25.06 28.97
CA GLU A 21 -28.40 25.07 27.50
C GLU A 21 -28.17 26.47 26.92
N PHE A 22 -28.88 27.49 27.44
CA PHE A 22 -28.66 28.88 27.03
C PHE A 22 -27.26 29.37 27.37
N ALA A 23 -26.73 29.00 28.54
CA ALA A 23 -25.36 29.30 28.95
C ALA A 23 -24.34 28.68 27.99
N LEU A 24 -24.51 27.41 27.60
CA LEU A 24 -23.63 26.71 26.65
C LEU A 24 -23.64 27.35 25.26
N HIS A 25 -24.82 27.74 24.75
CA HIS A 25 -24.89 28.46 23.46
C HIS A 25 -24.14 29.80 23.50
N LYS A 26 -24.29 30.54 24.60
CA LYS A 26 -23.63 31.83 24.77
C LYS A 26 -22.12 31.66 24.97
N LEU A 27 -21.69 30.64 25.71
CA LEU A 27 -20.29 30.26 25.90
C LEU A 27 -19.62 29.92 24.57
N ASN A 28 -20.28 29.12 23.73
CA ASN A 28 -19.75 28.76 22.41
C ASN A 28 -19.47 29.97 21.51
N ALA A 29 -20.24 31.06 21.65
CA ALA A 29 -20.04 32.29 20.89
C ALA A 29 -18.90 33.16 21.41
N VAL A 30 -18.63 33.12 22.73
CA VAL A 30 -17.65 33.99 23.40
C VAL A 30 -16.35 33.28 23.77
N VAL A 31 -16.24 31.97 23.50
CA VAL A 31 -15.10 31.14 23.88
C VAL A 31 -13.76 31.65 23.33
N ASN A 32 -13.74 32.25 22.14
CA ASN A 32 -12.50 32.76 21.56
C ASN A 32 -11.93 33.97 22.32
N ASP A 33 -12.79 34.77 22.95
CA ASP A 33 -12.37 35.99 23.65
C ASP A 33 -12.13 35.75 25.15
N PHE A 34 -12.90 34.85 25.76
CA PHE A 34 -12.90 34.61 27.21
C PHE A 34 -12.46 33.19 27.61
N TRP A 35 -11.70 32.48 26.77
CA TRP A 35 -11.24 31.12 27.08
C TRP A 35 -10.50 31.01 28.42
N ALA A 36 -9.75 32.05 28.82
CA ALA A 36 -8.99 32.07 30.08
C ALA A 36 -9.89 32.12 31.32
N GLU A 37 -11.07 32.75 31.26
CA GLU A 37 -12.03 32.74 32.36
C GLU A 37 -12.82 31.43 32.40
N ILE A 38 -13.12 30.87 31.22
CA ILE A 38 -13.88 29.61 31.10
C ILE A 38 -13.02 28.41 31.54
N SER A 39 -11.70 28.47 31.32
CA SER A 39 -10.78 27.40 31.71
C SER A 39 -10.73 27.15 33.21
N GLU A 40 -10.84 28.19 34.03
CA GLU A 40 -10.90 28.07 35.50
C GLU A 40 -12.16 27.33 35.97
N SER A 41 -13.20 27.26 35.14
CA SER A 41 -14.48 26.61 35.44
C SER A 41 -14.76 25.43 34.51
N VAL A 42 -13.75 24.87 33.84
CA VAL A 42 -13.93 23.76 32.89
C VAL A 42 -14.49 22.51 33.58
N ASP A 43 -14.10 22.26 34.84
CA ASP A 43 -14.59 21.14 35.66
C ASP A 43 -16.12 21.08 35.70
N LYS A 44 -16.79 22.24 35.75
CA LYS A 44 -18.26 22.31 35.75
C LYS A 44 -18.85 21.83 34.42
N ILE A 45 -18.19 22.13 33.31
CA ILE A 45 -18.58 21.69 31.97
C ILE A 45 -18.35 20.18 31.82
N GLU A 46 -17.28 19.65 32.42
CA GLU A 46 -17.02 18.20 32.47
C GLU A 46 -18.11 17.47 33.24
N VAL A 47 -18.51 17.97 34.41
CA VAL A 47 -19.62 17.39 35.19
C VAL A 47 -20.93 17.36 34.39
N LEU A 48 -21.19 18.40 33.59
CA LEU A 48 -22.37 18.44 32.70
C LEU A 48 -22.27 17.50 31.50
N TYR A 49 -21.06 17.18 31.06
CA TYR A 49 -20.83 16.21 30.00
C TYR A 49 -21.00 14.77 30.49
N GLU A 50 -20.55 14.48 31.73
CA GLU A 50 -20.69 13.17 32.39
C GLU A 50 -22.15 12.85 32.78
N ASP A 51 -23.02 13.85 32.90
CA ASP A 51 -24.44 13.64 33.18
C ASP A 51 -25.20 13.11 31.95
N GLU A 52 -25.45 11.79 31.94
CA GLU A 52 -26.23 11.12 30.90
C GLU A 52 -27.69 11.58 30.79
N GLY A 53 -28.24 12.20 31.84
CA GLY A 53 -29.60 12.75 31.86
C GLY A 53 -29.73 14.08 31.10
N PHE A 54 -28.62 14.72 30.75
CA PHE A 54 -28.60 16.04 30.13
C PHE A 54 -28.70 15.96 28.60
N ARG A 55 -29.81 16.49 28.04
CA ARG A 55 -30.08 16.45 26.59
C ARG A 55 -29.03 17.17 25.75
N SER A 56 -28.38 18.19 26.30
CA SER A 56 -27.42 19.03 25.58
C SER A 56 -25.96 18.70 25.94
N ARG A 57 -25.67 17.46 26.36
CA ARG A 57 -24.30 16.97 26.65
C ARG A 57 -23.33 17.17 25.48
N GLN A 58 -23.84 17.05 24.25
CA GLN A 58 -23.05 17.22 23.03
C GLN A 58 -22.55 18.67 22.90
N PHE A 59 -23.34 19.66 23.34
CA PHE A 59 -22.94 21.07 23.36
C PHE A 59 -21.92 21.34 24.46
N ALA A 60 -22.07 20.72 25.64
CA ALA A 60 -21.07 20.79 26.70
C ALA A 60 -19.72 20.25 26.22
N ALA A 61 -19.71 19.10 25.56
CA ALA A 61 -18.52 18.51 24.95
C ALA A 61 -17.87 19.44 23.91
N LEU A 62 -18.67 20.09 23.06
CA LEU A 62 -18.15 21.03 22.05
C LEU A 62 -17.48 22.26 22.69
N VAL A 63 -18.09 22.83 23.74
CA VAL A 63 -17.53 23.97 24.45
C VAL A 63 -16.26 23.57 25.20
N ALA A 64 -16.27 22.44 25.92
CA ALA A 64 -15.09 21.91 26.60
C ALA A 64 -13.95 21.69 25.62
N SER A 65 -14.23 21.08 24.47
CA SER A 65 -13.23 20.86 23.42
C SER A 65 -12.60 22.15 22.90
N LYS A 66 -13.39 23.22 22.71
CA LYS A 66 -12.87 24.54 22.29
C LYS A 66 -12.03 25.20 23.38
N VAL A 67 -12.38 25.02 24.65
CA VAL A 67 -11.57 25.51 25.77
C VAL A 67 -10.23 24.79 25.77
N PHE A 68 -10.21 23.46 25.77
CA PHE A 68 -8.97 22.66 25.72
C PHE A 68 -8.10 22.94 24.50
N TYR A 69 -8.70 23.24 23.35
CA TYR A 69 -7.99 23.72 22.16
C TYR A 69 -7.16 24.98 22.45
N HIS A 70 -7.75 25.97 23.12
CA HIS A 70 -7.04 27.21 23.50
C HIS A 70 -6.03 27.01 24.62
N LEU A 71 -6.21 26.02 25.51
CA LEU A 71 -5.22 25.63 26.51
C LEU A 71 -4.01 24.89 25.89
N GLY A 72 -4.10 24.45 24.64
CA GLY A 72 -3.09 23.62 23.98
C GLY A 72 -3.14 22.12 24.36
N ALA A 73 -4.20 21.73 25.09
CA ALA A 73 -4.48 20.38 25.54
C ALA A 73 -5.25 19.61 24.44
N PHE A 74 -4.55 19.22 23.38
CA PHE A 74 -5.18 18.69 22.16
C PHE A 74 -5.75 17.28 22.29
N GLU A 75 -5.21 16.44 23.18
CA GLU A 75 -5.70 15.07 23.38
C GLU A 75 -7.05 15.09 24.12
N GLU A 76 -7.18 15.92 25.17
CA GLU A 76 -8.46 16.14 25.84
C GLU A 76 -9.48 16.78 24.90
N SER A 77 -9.05 17.79 24.12
CA SER A 77 -9.88 18.41 23.09
C SER A 77 -10.43 17.38 22.09
N LEU A 78 -9.59 16.46 21.60
CA LEU A 78 -10.02 15.39 20.71
C LEU A 78 -11.09 14.49 21.35
N ASN A 79 -10.89 14.07 22.61
CA ASN A 79 -11.84 13.21 23.32
C ASN A 79 -13.22 13.87 23.48
N TYR A 80 -13.25 15.15 23.83
CA TYR A 80 -14.50 15.91 23.93
C TYR A 80 -15.11 16.21 22.55
N ALA A 81 -14.31 16.44 21.50
CA ALA A 81 -14.81 16.57 20.13
C ALA A 81 -15.49 15.28 19.65
N LEU A 82 -14.93 14.11 19.99
CA LEU A 82 -15.56 12.81 19.73
C LEU A 82 -16.85 12.62 20.55
N GLY A 83 -16.91 13.18 21.76
CA GLY A 83 -18.12 13.22 22.61
C GLY A 83 -19.25 14.09 22.05
N ALA A 84 -18.92 15.15 21.31
CA ALA A 84 -19.89 16.05 20.68
C ALA A 84 -20.67 15.40 19.53
N GLY A 85 -20.13 14.32 18.93
CA GLY A 85 -20.80 13.53 17.90
C GLY A 85 -21.23 14.39 16.70
N ASP A 86 -22.54 14.47 16.46
CA ASP A 86 -23.11 15.15 15.29
C ASP A 86 -22.98 16.68 15.33
N LEU A 87 -22.71 17.28 16.48
CA LEU A 87 -22.46 18.73 16.58
C LEU A 87 -21.05 19.12 16.10
N PHE A 88 -20.13 18.17 16.01
CA PHE A 88 -18.81 18.39 15.42
C PHE A 88 -18.89 18.18 13.90
N ASN A 89 -19.04 19.29 13.17
CA ASN A 89 -19.14 19.26 11.71
C ASN A 89 -17.75 19.32 11.06
N VAL A 90 -17.39 18.24 10.38
CA VAL A 90 -16.15 18.13 9.57
C VAL A 90 -16.16 19.06 8.35
N ASN A 91 -17.33 19.58 7.96
CA ASN A 91 -17.51 20.46 6.80
C ASN A 91 -17.23 21.94 7.12
N ASP A 92 -17.14 22.30 8.40
CA ASP A 92 -16.91 23.69 8.78
C ASP A 92 -15.43 24.06 8.58
N ASN A 93 -15.17 25.17 7.89
CA ASN A 93 -13.81 25.66 7.60
C ASN A 93 -13.25 26.54 8.74
N SER A 94 -13.48 26.16 9.99
CA SER A 94 -12.92 26.89 11.14
C SER A 94 -11.50 26.40 11.44
N GLU A 95 -10.61 27.30 11.84
CA GLU A 95 -9.24 26.96 12.29
C GLU A 95 -9.24 25.90 13.39
N TYR A 96 -10.25 25.94 14.28
CA TYR A 96 -10.48 24.93 15.29
C TYR A 96 -10.74 23.55 14.67
N VAL A 97 -11.66 23.46 13.71
CA VAL A 97 -12.02 22.19 13.07
C VAL A 97 -10.84 21.62 12.27
N GLU A 98 -10.13 22.46 11.52
CA GLU A 98 -8.94 22.04 10.77
C GLU A 98 -7.85 21.48 11.70
N THR A 99 -7.58 22.16 12.82
CA THR A 99 -6.57 21.71 13.78
C THR A 99 -6.99 20.42 14.48
N ILE A 100 -8.26 20.30 14.89
CA ILE A 100 -8.77 19.08 15.54
C ILE A 100 -8.79 17.91 14.56
N ILE A 101 -9.14 18.11 13.29
CA ILE A 101 -9.06 17.07 12.26
C ILE A 101 -7.60 16.63 12.05
N ALA A 102 -6.65 17.57 11.97
CA ALA A 102 -5.23 17.24 11.84
C ALA A 102 -4.76 16.39 13.03
N LYS A 103 -5.08 16.81 14.26
CA LYS A 103 -4.75 16.06 15.48
C LYS A 103 -5.45 14.69 15.55
N CYS A 104 -6.70 14.63 15.10
CA CYS A 104 -7.47 13.39 14.99
C CYS A 104 -6.77 12.39 14.06
N ILE A 105 -6.32 12.83 12.89
CA ILE A 105 -5.60 11.99 11.92
C ILE A 105 -4.23 11.59 12.48
N ASP A 106 -3.48 12.51 13.09
CA ASP A 106 -2.20 12.20 13.72
C ASP A 106 -2.34 11.15 14.83
N HIS A 107 -3.38 11.25 15.66
CA HIS A 107 -3.64 10.29 16.73
C HIS A 107 -4.10 8.94 16.16
N TYR A 108 -5.01 8.95 15.19
CA TYR A 108 -5.49 7.75 14.51
C TYR A 108 -4.37 7.01 13.76
N THR A 109 -3.50 7.73 13.05
CA THR A 109 -2.35 7.15 12.34
C THR A 109 -1.37 6.51 13.31
N LYS A 110 -1.05 7.15 14.45
CA LYS A 110 -0.22 6.55 15.51
C LYS A 110 -0.81 5.25 16.03
N GLN A 111 -2.12 5.22 16.32
CA GLN A 111 -2.80 3.99 16.76
C GLN A 111 -2.77 2.89 15.68
N CYS A 112 -3.00 3.25 14.42
CA CYS A 112 -2.95 2.31 13.30
C CYS A 112 -1.54 1.74 13.08
N VAL A 113 -0.50 2.56 13.24
CA VAL A 113 0.89 2.13 13.16
C VAL A 113 1.22 1.17 14.30
N GLU A 114 0.86 1.50 15.54
CA GLU A 114 1.08 0.63 16.70
C GLU A 114 0.36 -0.71 16.53
N ASN A 115 -0.91 -0.69 16.12
CA ASN A 115 -1.71 -1.89 15.86
C ASN A 115 -1.22 -2.73 14.68
N ALA A 116 -0.52 -2.12 13.72
CA ALA A 116 0.04 -2.82 12.57
C ALA A 116 1.36 -3.52 12.90
N ASP A 117 2.08 -3.07 13.94
CA ASP A 117 3.31 -3.68 14.40
C ASP A 117 3.04 -4.79 15.44
N LEU A 118 1.85 -4.78 16.08
CA LEU A 118 1.38 -5.83 17.00
C LEU A 118 0.80 -7.06 16.26
N PRO A 119 0.95 -8.27 16.82
CA PRO A 119 0.30 -9.47 16.29
C PRO A 119 -1.23 -9.38 16.37
N GLU A 120 -1.90 -10.08 15.45
CA GLU A 120 -3.32 -9.89 15.12
C GLU A 120 -4.31 -10.10 16.28
N GLY A 121 -3.88 -10.74 17.37
CA GLY A 121 -4.66 -10.97 18.59
C GLY A 121 -4.55 -9.88 19.68
N GLU A 122 -3.64 -8.90 19.55
CA GLU A 122 -3.40 -7.85 20.56
C GLU A 122 -3.76 -6.44 20.08
N LYS A 123 -4.43 -6.33 18.93
CA LYS A 123 -4.84 -5.03 18.36
C LYS A 123 -5.75 -4.29 19.34
N LYS A 124 -5.35 -3.07 19.73
CA LYS A 124 -6.18 -2.21 20.59
C LYS A 124 -7.43 -1.79 19.80
N PRO A 125 -8.62 -1.83 20.42
CA PRO A 125 -9.84 -1.36 19.77
C PRO A 125 -9.70 0.15 19.50
N ILE A 126 -9.84 0.52 18.23
CA ILE A 126 -9.91 1.93 17.83
C ILE A 126 -11.36 2.39 18.03
N ASP A 127 -11.54 3.61 18.57
CA ASP A 127 -12.86 4.20 18.72
C ASP A 127 -13.53 4.40 17.35
N GLN A 128 -14.75 3.89 17.20
CA GLN A 128 -15.54 4.00 15.97
C GLN A 128 -15.84 5.45 15.60
N ARG A 129 -15.90 6.36 16.58
CA ARG A 129 -16.13 7.79 16.36
C ARG A 129 -14.92 8.43 15.68
N LEU A 130 -13.71 8.03 16.10
CA LEU A 130 -12.46 8.50 15.53
C LEU A 130 -12.34 8.04 14.07
N GLU A 131 -12.63 6.76 13.82
CA GLU A 131 -12.69 6.22 12.46
C GLU A 131 -13.77 6.90 11.61
N GLY A 132 -14.93 7.21 12.20
CA GLY A 132 -16.03 7.91 11.55
C GLY A 132 -15.65 9.31 11.05
N ILE A 133 -14.90 10.08 11.86
CA ILE A 133 -14.41 11.41 11.44
C ILE A 133 -13.42 11.28 10.28
N VAL A 134 -12.47 10.34 10.37
CA VAL A 134 -11.51 10.09 9.29
C VAL A 134 -12.21 9.65 8.01
N ASN A 135 -13.22 8.78 8.10
CA ASN A 135 -14.05 8.35 6.95
C ASN A 135 -14.83 9.52 6.32
N LYS A 136 -15.44 10.39 7.13
CA LYS A 136 -16.10 11.62 6.64
C LYS A 136 -15.09 12.53 5.92
N MET A 137 -13.87 12.63 6.43
CA MET A 137 -12.81 13.43 5.79
C MET A 137 -12.36 12.83 4.45
N PHE A 138 -12.24 11.50 4.37
CA PHE A 138 -12.00 10.82 3.10
C PHE A 138 -13.12 11.09 2.08
N GLN A 139 -14.38 10.99 2.49
CA GLN A 139 -15.53 11.32 1.63
C GLN A 139 -15.44 12.77 1.13
N ARG A 140 -15.16 13.72 2.02
CA ARG A 140 -14.94 15.13 1.64
C ARG A 140 -13.82 15.29 0.61
N CYS A 141 -12.70 14.59 0.78
CA CYS A 141 -11.60 14.65 -0.19
C CYS A 141 -11.97 14.05 -1.56
N LEU A 142 -12.79 13.01 -1.57
CA LEU A 142 -13.30 12.38 -2.79
C LEU A 142 -14.29 13.30 -3.52
N ASP A 143 -15.21 13.92 -2.77
CA ASP A 143 -16.17 14.89 -3.28
C ASP A 143 -15.48 16.16 -3.83
N ASP A 144 -14.42 16.63 -3.17
CA ASP A 144 -13.58 17.75 -3.62
C ASP A 144 -12.65 17.39 -4.81
N HIS A 145 -12.65 16.13 -5.28
CA HIS A 145 -11.74 15.59 -6.28
C HIS A 145 -10.24 15.73 -5.93
N LYS A 146 -9.90 15.80 -4.64
CA LYS A 146 -8.53 15.90 -4.13
C LYS A 146 -7.92 14.51 -3.89
N TYR A 147 -7.88 13.68 -4.93
CA TYR A 147 -7.40 12.29 -4.86
C TYR A 147 -5.96 12.15 -4.35
N LYS A 148 -5.07 13.10 -4.67
CA LYS A 148 -3.67 13.09 -4.20
C LYS A 148 -3.58 13.19 -2.67
N GLN A 149 -4.42 14.03 -2.06
CA GLN A 149 -4.47 14.20 -0.62
C GLN A 149 -5.07 12.93 0.02
N ALA A 150 -6.15 12.41 -0.53
CA ALA A 150 -6.78 11.17 -0.07
C ALA A 150 -5.80 9.98 -0.10
N ILE A 151 -4.99 9.85 -1.16
CA ILE A 151 -3.92 8.85 -1.23
C ILE A 151 -2.90 9.05 -0.11
N GLY A 152 -2.44 10.28 0.14
CA GLY A 152 -1.52 10.58 1.23
C GLY A 152 -2.04 10.12 2.59
N ILE A 153 -3.28 10.52 2.93
CA ILE A 153 -3.92 10.14 4.19
C ILE A 153 -4.16 8.63 4.27
N ALA A 154 -4.56 7.98 3.17
CA ALA A 154 -4.77 6.52 3.13
C ALA A 154 -3.45 5.75 3.40
N LEU A 155 -2.34 6.27 2.86
CA LEU A 155 -1.01 5.71 3.08
C LEU A 155 -0.50 5.93 4.51
N GLU A 156 -0.75 7.10 5.10
CA GLU A 156 -0.41 7.42 6.49
C GLU A 156 -1.21 6.57 7.48
N THR A 157 -2.51 6.40 7.22
CA THR A 157 -3.41 5.58 8.05
C THR A 157 -3.24 4.08 7.85
N ARG A 158 -2.34 3.67 6.94
CA ARG A 158 -2.09 2.27 6.55
C ARG A 158 -3.35 1.51 6.07
N ARG A 159 -4.32 2.23 5.52
CA ARG A 159 -5.62 1.71 5.07
C ARG A 159 -5.65 1.45 3.57
N LEU A 160 -5.49 0.17 3.21
CA LEU A 160 -5.44 -0.29 1.82
C LEU A 160 -6.81 -0.25 1.12
N ASP A 161 -7.89 -0.40 1.89
CA ASP A 161 -9.28 -0.31 1.43
C ASP A 161 -9.59 1.06 0.83
N VAL A 162 -9.24 2.13 1.54
CA VAL A 162 -9.46 3.51 1.08
C VAL A 162 -8.53 3.83 -0.07
N PHE A 163 -7.29 3.37 0.01
CA PHE A 163 -6.30 3.56 -1.05
C PHE A 163 -6.79 2.99 -2.38
N GLU A 164 -7.26 1.73 -2.40
CA GLU A 164 -7.80 1.09 -3.60
C GLU A 164 -9.05 1.82 -4.12
N LYS A 165 -9.98 2.16 -3.22
CA LYS A 165 -11.19 2.91 -3.58
C LYS A 165 -10.88 4.27 -4.19
N THR A 166 -9.92 5.01 -3.62
CA THR A 166 -9.53 6.35 -4.09
C THR A 166 -8.94 6.31 -5.49
N ILE A 167 -8.18 5.26 -5.82
CA ILE A 167 -7.61 5.09 -7.17
C ILE A 167 -8.72 4.77 -8.17
N LEU A 168 -9.65 3.88 -7.83
CA LEU A 168 -10.75 3.47 -8.72
C LEU A 168 -11.76 4.59 -8.99
N GLU A 169 -12.01 5.46 -8.01
CA GLU A 169 -12.92 6.61 -8.15
C GLU A 169 -12.27 7.81 -8.85
N SER A 170 -10.97 7.76 -9.13
CA SER A 170 -10.26 8.86 -9.76
C SER A 170 -10.48 8.90 -11.29
N ASN A 171 -10.62 10.11 -11.83
CA ASN A 171 -10.76 10.32 -13.28
C ASN A 171 -9.47 9.97 -14.06
N ASP A 172 -8.31 9.94 -13.40
CA ASP A 172 -6.99 9.66 -13.97
C ASP A 172 -6.31 8.51 -13.20
N VAL A 173 -6.81 7.30 -13.44
CA VAL A 173 -6.27 6.08 -12.82
C VAL A 173 -4.78 5.87 -13.12
N PRO A 174 -4.29 6.00 -14.37
CA PRO A 174 -2.87 5.81 -14.68
C PRO A 174 -1.96 6.80 -13.95
N GLY A 175 -2.33 8.08 -13.90
CA GLY A 175 -1.55 9.10 -13.20
C GLY A 175 -1.53 8.90 -11.68
N MET A 176 -2.66 8.50 -11.08
CA MET A 176 -2.73 8.19 -9.65
C MET A 176 -1.91 6.96 -9.27
N LEU A 177 -1.87 5.93 -10.12
CA LEU A 177 -1.05 4.74 -9.91
C LEU A 177 0.45 5.09 -9.94
N ALA A 178 0.90 5.86 -10.94
CA ALA A 178 2.29 6.30 -11.03
C ALA A 178 2.69 7.20 -9.85
N TYR A 179 1.80 8.10 -9.42
CA TYR A 179 2.01 8.92 -8.23
C TYR A 179 2.13 8.06 -6.96
N SER A 180 1.24 7.08 -6.80
CA SER A 180 1.24 6.16 -5.66
C SER A 180 2.50 5.31 -5.61
N LEU A 181 2.97 4.80 -6.76
CA LEU A 181 4.22 4.07 -6.86
C LEU A 181 5.38 4.96 -6.41
N LYS A 182 5.50 6.18 -6.95
CA LYS A 182 6.55 7.13 -6.54
C LYS A 182 6.56 7.39 -5.04
N LEU A 183 5.38 7.63 -4.44
CA LEU A 183 5.24 7.79 -2.99
C LEU A 183 5.68 6.55 -2.22
N CYS A 184 5.31 5.35 -2.69
CA CYS A 184 5.74 4.09 -2.08
C CYS A 184 7.27 3.92 -2.10
N MET A 185 7.94 4.42 -3.14
CA MET A 185 9.40 4.33 -3.25
C MET A 185 10.11 5.36 -2.38
N SER A 186 9.58 6.57 -2.26
CA SER A 186 10.27 7.66 -1.56
C SER A 186 9.93 7.76 -0.06
N LEU A 187 8.68 7.49 0.32
CA LEU A 187 8.15 7.80 1.65
C LEU A 187 8.09 6.56 2.58
N MET A 188 7.93 5.36 2.02
CA MET A 188 7.68 4.15 2.82
C MET A 188 8.96 3.53 3.37
N GLN A 189 9.18 3.72 4.68
CA GLN A 189 10.30 3.11 5.41
C GLN A 189 10.07 1.63 5.74
N ASN A 190 8.84 1.24 6.07
CA ASN A 190 8.52 -0.14 6.46
C ASN A 190 8.37 -1.06 5.23
N LYS A 191 9.27 -2.03 5.09
CA LYS A 191 9.27 -3.03 3.99
C LYS A 191 7.99 -3.86 3.95
N GLN A 192 7.45 -4.28 5.09
CA GLN A 192 6.26 -5.13 5.13
C GLN A 192 5.03 -4.40 4.58
N PHE A 193 4.83 -3.16 5.05
CA PHE A 193 3.72 -2.34 4.59
C PHE A 193 3.88 -1.95 3.11
N ARG A 194 5.09 -1.54 2.71
CA ARG A 194 5.41 -1.26 1.30
C ARG A 194 5.08 -2.45 0.39
N ASN A 195 5.43 -3.66 0.79
CA ASN A 195 5.09 -4.88 0.04
C ASN A 195 3.58 -5.11 -0.05
N LYS A 196 2.81 -4.82 1.01
CA LYS A 196 1.33 -4.91 0.97
C LYS A 196 0.74 -3.90 -0.02
N VAL A 197 1.19 -2.64 0.01
CA VAL A 197 0.71 -1.59 -0.91
C VAL A 197 1.06 -1.93 -2.36
N LEU A 198 2.30 -2.32 -2.63
CA LEU A 198 2.74 -2.72 -3.97
C LEU A 198 1.97 -3.94 -4.50
N ARG A 199 1.61 -4.92 -3.64
CA ARG A 199 0.72 -6.02 -4.04
C ARG A 199 -0.67 -5.55 -4.48
N VAL A 200 -1.23 -4.55 -3.79
CA VAL A 200 -2.51 -3.94 -4.18
C VAL A 200 -2.36 -3.19 -5.50
N LEU A 201 -1.28 -2.42 -5.68
CA LEU A 201 -1.00 -1.74 -6.95
C LEU A 201 -0.91 -2.73 -8.13
N VAL A 202 -0.20 -3.85 -7.98
CA VAL A 202 -0.11 -4.88 -9.02
C VAL A 202 -1.49 -5.44 -9.39
N LYS A 203 -2.36 -5.69 -8.41
CA LYS A 203 -3.74 -6.14 -8.67
C LYS A 203 -4.54 -5.10 -9.45
N ILE A 204 -4.45 -3.83 -9.07
CA ILE A 204 -5.17 -2.75 -9.76
C ILE A 204 -4.66 -2.63 -11.20
N TYR A 205 -3.33 -2.59 -11.41
CA TYR A 205 -2.74 -2.54 -12.75
C TYR A 205 -3.18 -3.70 -13.65
N MET A 206 -3.32 -4.90 -13.10
CA MET A 206 -3.76 -6.09 -13.86
C MET A 206 -5.26 -6.08 -14.20
N ASN A 207 -6.07 -5.37 -13.41
CA ASN A 207 -7.52 -5.25 -13.62
C ASN A 207 -7.89 -4.10 -14.56
N LEU A 208 -6.94 -3.28 -15.00
CA LEU A 208 -7.19 -2.23 -15.99
C LEU A 208 -7.52 -2.82 -17.37
N GLU A 209 -8.31 -2.10 -18.16
CA GLU A 209 -8.64 -2.48 -19.55
C GLU A 209 -7.40 -2.71 -20.42
N LYS A 210 -6.33 -1.96 -20.14
CA LYS A 210 -4.99 -2.13 -20.72
C LYS A 210 -3.98 -2.26 -19.59
N PRO A 211 -3.52 -3.48 -19.28
CA PRO A 211 -2.53 -3.68 -18.23
C PRO A 211 -1.21 -2.99 -18.57
N ASP A 212 -0.69 -2.20 -17.64
CA ASP A 212 0.64 -1.61 -17.75
C ASP A 212 1.67 -2.57 -17.17
N PHE A 213 2.19 -3.44 -18.03
CA PHE A 213 3.13 -4.48 -17.63
C PHE A 213 4.48 -3.94 -17.17
N ILE A 214 4.89 -2.74 -17.60
CA ILE A 214 6.18 -2.14 -17.20
C ILE A 214 6.12 -1.79 -15.71
N ASN A 215 5.10 -1.02 -15.31
CA ASN A 215 4.93 -0.63 -13.91
C ASN A 215 4.68 -1.84 -13.00
N VAL A 216 3.98 -2.88 -13.49
CA VAL A 216 3.81 -4.13 -12.75
C VAL A 216 5.13 -4.84 -12.54
N CYS A 217 5.96 -4.98 -13.58
CA CYS A 217 7.26 -5.63 -13.44
C CYS A 217 8.17 -4.86 -12.49
N GLN A 218 8.18 -3.52 -12.54
CA GLN A 218 8.87 -2.70 -11.56
C GLN A 218 8.39 -3.00 -10.13
N CYS A 219 7.08 -3.03 -9.89
CA CYS A 219 6.53 -3.40 -8.58
C CYS A 219 6.99 -4.79 -8.14
N LEU A 220 7.01 -5.77 -9.06
CA LEU A 220 7.41 -7.15 -8.79
C LEU A 220 8.90 -7.30 -8.47
N ILE A 221 9.77 -6.49 -9.10
CA ILE A 221 11.19 -6.41 -8.75
C ILE A 221 11.35 -5.97 -7.29
N PHE A 222 10.57 -4.98 -6.84
CA PHE A 222 10.62 -4.51 -5.45
C PHE A 222 9.98 -5.48 -4.45
N LEU A 223 9.01 -6.27 -4.90
CA LEU A 223 8.41 -7.36 -4.13
C LEU A 223 9.33 -8.56 -3.99
N ASP A 224 10.34 -8.68 -4.86
CA ASP A 224 11.21 -9.86 -4.99
C ASP A 224 10.39 -11.13 -5.27
N ASP A 225 9.37 -11.02 -6.14
CA ASP A 225 8.51 -12.14 -6.55
C ASP A 225 8.81 -12.58 -8.01
N PRO A 226 9.78 -13.48 -8.22
CA PRO A 226 10.16 -13.93 -9.55
C PRO A 226 9.14 -14.87 -10.20
N GLN A 227 8.26 -15.49 -9.42
CA GLN A 227 7.22 -16.40 -9.94
C GLN A 227 6.12 -15.61 -10.65
N ALA A 228 5.63 -14.54 -10.00
CA ALA A 228 4.60 -13.70 -10.60
C ALA A 228 5.07 -13.04 -11.92
N VAL A 229 6.35 -12.67 -12.03
CA VAL A 229 6.92 -12.15 -13.29
C VAL A 229 6.94 -13.23 -14.37
N SER A 230 7.36 -14.46 -14.05
CA SER A 230 7.34 -15.56 -15.03
C SER A 230 5.93 -15.88 -15.52
N ASP A 231 4.92 -15.84 -14.65
CA ASP A 231 3.53 -16.10 -15.03
C ASP A 231 2.99 -15.02 -15.98
N ILE A 232 3.34 -13.75 -15.74
CA ILE A 232 2.97 -12.63 -16.61
C ILE A 232 3.65 -12.76 -17.98
N LEU A 233 4.95 -13.07 -17.98
CA LEU A 233 5.71 -13.30 -19.21
C LEU A 233 5.14 -14.47 -20.02
N GLU A 234 4.75 -15.56 -19.36
CA GLU A 234 4.11 -16.70 -20.01
C GLU A 234 2.74 -16.32 -20.59
N LYS A 235 1.93 -15.55 -19.86
CA LYS A 235 0.63 -15.05 -20.34
C LYS A 235 0.81 -14.19 -21.60
N LEU A 236 1.81 -13.30 -21.62
CA LEU A 236 2.09 -12.45 -22.78
C LEU A 236 2.57 -13.25 -24.01
N VAL A 237 3.32 -14.32 -23.79
CA VAL A 237 3.74 -15.24 -24.86
C VAL A 237 2.53 -16.01 -25.40
N LYS A 238 1.61 -16.46 -24.55
CA LYS A 238 0.37 -17.14 -24.97
C LYS A 238 -0.58 -16.22 -25.75
N GLU A 239 -0.57 -14.92 -25.46
CA GLU A 239 -1.35 -13.90 -26.15
C GLU A 239 -0.64 -13.37 -27.43
N ASP A 240 0.48 -13.97 -27.85
CA ASP A 240 1.32 -13.57 -28.98
C ASP A 240 1.83 -12.11 -28.93
N ASN A 241 1.83 -11.49 -27.75
CA ASN A 241 2.29 -10.11 -27.56
C ASN A 241 3.81 -10.06 -27.25
N LEU A 242 4.60 -10.58 -28.19
CA LEU A 242 6.04 -10.75 -28.05
C LEU A 242 6.80 -9.44 -27.87
N LEU A 243 6.31 -8.35 -28.48
CA LEU A 243 6.95 -7.04 -28.37
C LEU A 243 6.95 -6.55 -26.93
N MET A 244 5.80 -6.66 -26.25
CA MET A 244 5.69 -6.29 -24.83
C MET A 244 6.52 -7.21 -23.96
N ALA A 245 6.52 -8.52 -24.23
CA ALA A 245 7.35 -9.47 -23.50
C ALA A 245 8.85 -9.14 -23.60
N TYR A 246 9.34 -8.80 -24.80
CA TYR A 246 10.75 -8.39 -24.97
C TYR A 246 11.08 -7.07 -24.28
N GLN A 247 10.19 -6.08 -24.33
CA GLN A 247 10.38 -4.82 -23.60
C GLN A 247 10.52 -5.06 -22.10
N ILE A 248 9.65 -5.90 -21.52
CA ILE A 248 9.72 -6.29 -20.11
C ILE A 248 11.04 -7.01 -19.82
N CYS A 249 11.49 -7.92 -20.68
CA CYS A 249 12.78 -8.59 -20.48
C CYS A 249 13.97 -7.62 -20.47
N PHE A 250 13.97 -6.60 -21.32
CA PHE A 250 15.01 -5.56 -21.30
C PHE A 250 14.93 -4.69 -20.05
N ASP A 251 13.73 -4.26 -19.65
CA ASP A 251 13.53 -3.46 -18.42
C ASP A 251 13.92 -4.24 -17.16
N LEU A 252 13.58 -5.53 -17.10
CA LEU A 252 14.02 -6.45 -16.04
C LEU A 252 15.55 -6.56 -16.00
N TYR A 253 16.20 -6.70 -17.14
CA TYR A 253 17.66 -6.82 -17.20
C TYR A 253 18.36 -5.53 -16.71
N GLU A 254 17.81 -4.35 -17.00
CA GLU A 254 18.37 -3.07 -16.56
C GLU A 254 18.06 -2.76 -15.09
N SER A 255 16.86 -3.11 -14.62
CA SER A 255 16.36 -2.69 -13.30
C SER A 255 16.50 -3.74 -12.19
N ALA A 256 16.51 -5.03 -12.50
CA ALA A 256 16.48 -6.11 -11.50
C ALA A 256 17.88 -6.59 -11.07
N SER A 257 17.94 -7.31 -9.94
CA SER A 257 19.18 -7.93 -9.48
C SER A 257 19.51 -9.22 -10.27
N GLN A 258 20.79 -9.57 -10.36
CA GLN A 258 21.23 -10.79 -11.06
C GLN A 258 20.63 -12.08 -10.47
N GLN A 259 20.40 -12.11 -9.16
CA GLN A 259 19.77 -13.24 -8.47
C GLN A 259 18.29 -13.39 -8.87
N PHE A 260 17.58 -12.27 -8.97
CA PHE A 260 16.21 -12.23 -9.43
C PHE A 260 16.11 -12.74 -10.88
N LEU A 261 16.94 -12.21 -11.78
CA LEU A 261 16.99 -12.63 -13.19
C LEU A 261 17.29 -14.13 -13.33
N SER A 262 18.25 -14.65 -12.56
CA SER A 262 18.58 -16.08 -12.57
C SER A 262 17.40 -16.95 -12.15
N SER A 263 16.64 -16.49 -11.15
CA SER A 263 15.43 -17.18 -10.66
C SER A 263 14.31 -17.17 -11.70
N VAL A 264 14.07 -16.02 -12.35
CA VAL A 264 13.09 -15.91 -13.44
C VAL A 264 13.47 -16.82 -14.61
N ILE A 265 14.75 -16.87 -15.00
CA ILE A 265 15.24 -17.76 -16.06
C ILE A 265 15.02 -19.24 -15.69
N GLN A 266 15.27 -19.63 -14.43
CA GLN A 266 15.01 -20.99 -13.95
C GLN A 266 13.52 -21.35 -14.01
N ASN A 267 12.64 -20.43 -13.60
CA ASN A 267 11.20 -20.62 -13.68
C ASN A 267 10.74 -20.79 -15.13
N LEU A 268 11.15 -19.90 -16.04
CA LEU A 268 10.82 -19.99 -17.46
C LEU A 268 11.31 -21.30 -18.12
N ARG A 269 12.47 -21.82 -17.69
CA ARG A 269 12.97 -23.13 -18.15
C ARG A 269 12.16 -24.30 -17.61
N THR A 270 11.78 -24.23 -16.34
CA THR A 270 11.03 -25.29 -15.64
C THR A 270 9.61 -25.42 -16.20
N VAL A 271 8.97 -24.29 -16.50
CA VAL A 271 7.63 -24.24 -17.12
C VAL A 271 7.64 -24.79 -18.57
N GLY A 272 8.75 -24.66 -19.30
CA GLY A 272 8.92 -25.16 -20.67
C GLY A 272 9.25 -26.66 -20.80
N THR A 273 9.53 -27.33 -19.69
CA THR A 273 9.81 -28.78 -19.64
C THR A 273 8.61 -29.54 -19.06
N PRO A 274 8.02 -30.52 -19.76
CA PRO A 274 7.23 -31.54 -19.07
C PRO A 274 8.17 -32.24 -18.10
N ILE A 275 7.79 -32.26 -16.82
CA ILE A 275 8.52 -32.90 -15.74
C ILE A 275 8.76 -34.36 -16.15
N ALA A 276 9.98 -34.68 -16.56
CA ALA A 276 10.48 -36.04 -16.43
C ALA A 276 10.62 -36.24 -14.93
N SER A 277 9.71 -37.03 -14.37
CA SER A 277 9.82 -37.57 -13.02
C SER A 277 11.23 -38.14 -12.84
N VAL A 278 12.06 -37.45 -12.06
CA VAL A 278 13.29 -38.04 -11.54
C VAL A 278 12.89 -38.74 -10.24
N PRO A 279 13.00 -40.07 -10.14
CA PRO A 279 12.81 -40.75 -8.87
C PRO A 279 14.03 -40.50 -7.99
N GLY A 280 13.79 -40.02 -6.78
CA GLY A 280 14.76 -40.09 -5.68
C GLY A 280 15.17 -38.76 -5.08
N SER A 281 14.44 -38.33 -4.05
CA SER A 281 15.03 -38.12 -2.72
C SER A 281 13.95 -37.70 -1.73
N THR A 282 13.34 -38.67 -1.06
CA THR A 282 12.68 -38.45 0.24
C THR A 282 13.55 -39.13 1.29
N ASN A 283 14.45 -38.36 1.90
CA ASN A 283 15.02 -38.70 3.19
C ASN A 283 13.98 -38.38 4.27
N THR A 284 13.17 -39.37 4.60
CA THR A 284 12.54 -39.52 5.91
C THR A 284 12.90 -40.92 6.38
N GLY A 285 13.63 -40.99 7.49
CA GLY A 285 14.26 -42.22 7.97
C GLY A 285 13.27 -43.21 8.57
N THR A 286 13.54 -44.50 8.36
CA THR A 286 13.11 -45.60 9.22
C THR A 286 13.99 -46.85 8.97
N VAL A 287 14.69 -47.27 10.04
CA VAL A 287 14.97 -48.62 10.59
C VAL A 287 15.20 -49.83 9.63
N PRO A 288 16.25 -50.65 9.84
CA PRO A 288 16.55 -51.83 9.00
C PRO A 288 15.88 -53.13 9.47
N GLY A 289 15.63 -54.02 8.51
CA GLY A 289 15.70 -55.49 8.68
C GLY A 289 14.40 -56.28 8.48
N SER A 290 14.37 -57.15 7.45
CA SER A 290 14.29 -58.63 7.56
C SER A 290 13.73 -59.31 6.30
N GLU A 291 14.56 -60.18 5.70
CA GLU A 291 14.31 -61.49 5.05
C GLU A 291 13.01 -61.77 4.25
N LYS A 292 13.13 -62.16 2.96
CA LYS A 292 13.03 -63.56 2.47
C LYS A 292 12.98 -63.69 0.94
N ASP A 293 13.65 -64.76 0.48
CA ASP A 293 13.67 -65.48 -0.80
C ASP A 293 12.50 -65.29 -1.80
N SER A 294 12.82 -65.22 -3.10
CA SER A 294 12.68 -66.36 -4.02
C SER A 294 13.08 -66.03 -5.47
N ASP A 295 13.70 -67.02 -6.12
CA ASP A 295 14.16 -67.13 -7.51
C ASP A 295 13.17 -66.71 -8.59
N SER A 296 13.66 -66.14 -9.71
CA SER A 296 13.72 -66.82 -11.02
C SER A 296 13.90 -65.86 -12.21
N MET A 297 15.02 -66.08 -12.91
CA MET A 297 15.18 -66.27 -14.36
C MET A 297 14.93 -65.12 -15.36
N GLU A 298 15.99 -64.90 -16.15
CA GLU A 298 16.16 -64.06 -17.32
C GLU A 298 15.23 -64.44 -18.49
N THR A 299 14.92 -63.45 -19.35
CA THR A 299 15.08 -63.59 -20.82
C THR A 299 15.06 -62.20 -21.46
N GLU A 300 16.15 -61.87 -22.15
CA GLU A 300 16.20 -60.82 -23.16
C GLU A 300 15.35 -61.21 -24.37
N GLU A 301 14.57 -60.28 -24.92
CA GLU A 301 14.31 -60.26 -26.36
C GLU A 301 14.40 -58.82 -26.89
N LYS A 302 15.44 -58.58 -27.68
CA LYS A 302 15.50 -57.51 -28.68
C LYS A 302 14.57 -57.88 -29.83
N THR A 303 13.62 -57.01 -30.14
CA THR A 303 13.17 -56.87 -31.53
C THR A 303 13.08 -55.40 -31.91
N SER A 304 14.02 -55.02 -32.76
CA SER A 304 14.01 -53.88 -33.66
C SER A 304 12.72 -53.78 -34.47
N SER A 305 12.15 -52.58 -34.55
CA SER A 305 11.25 -52.18 -35.64
C SER A 305 11.44 -50.69 -35.88
N ALA A 306 12.31 -50.37 -36.84
CA ALA A 306 12.33 -49.09 -37.51
C ALA A 306 11.07 -48.98 -38.38
N PHE A 307 10.25 -47.95 -38.15
CA PHE A 307 9.32 -47.45 -39.15
C PHE A 307 9.48 -45.93 -39.25
N VAL A 308 9.95 -45.53 -40.42
CA VAL A 308 10.09 -44.16 -40.89
C VAL A 308 8.71 -43.58 -41.18
N GLY A 309 8.51 -42.31 -40.81
CA GLY A 309 7.68 -41.40 -41.57
C GLY A 309 6.27 -41.17 -41.05
N LYS A 310 6.10 -40.12 -40.24
CA LYS A 310 5.24 -38.96 -40.57
C LYS A 310 5.35 -37.92 -39.46
N THR A 311 6.04 -36.83 -39.76
CA THR A 311 5.62 -35.52 -39.26
C THR A 311 4.23 -35.22 -39.82
N PRO A 312 3.31 -34.77 -38.96
CA PRO A 312 2.47 -33.65 -39.30
C PRO A 312 2.86 -32.46 -38.44
N GLU A 313 2.99 -31.33 -39.10
CA GLU A 313 3.25 -30.00 -38.59
C GLU A 313 2.35 -29.65 -37.39
N ALA A 314 2.99 -29.35 -36.26
CA ALA A 314 2.45 -28.49 -35.23
C ALA A 314 3.58 -27.50 -34.87
N SER A 315 3.30 -26.21 -35.04
CA SER A 315 4.16 -25.04 -34.85
C SER A 315 5.16 -25.17 -33.66
N PRO A 316 6.49 -25.03 -33.89
CA PRO A 316 7.52 -25.10 -32.84
C PRO A 316 7.68 -23.78 -32.05
N GLU A 317 6.70 -22.88 -32.11
CA GLU A 317 6.88 -21.45 -31.78
C GLU A 317 7.10 -21.08 -30.30
N PRO A 318 6.47 -21.69 -29.28
CA PRO A 318 6.59 -21.18 -27.90
C PRO A 318 7.98 -21.45 -27.29
N LYS A 319 8.69 -22.50 -27.75
CA LYS A 319 10.03 -22.83 -27.24
C LYS A 319 11.10 -21.86 -27.75
N ASP A 320 11.02 -21.45 -29.01
CA ASP A 320 11.95 -20.51 -29.61
C ASP A 320 11.80 -19.09 -29.05
N GLN A 321 10.55 -18.68 -28.78
CA GLN A 321 10.27 -17.39 -28.14
C GLN A 321 10.79 -17.35 -26.70
N THR A 322 10.59 -18.42 -25.94
CA THR A 322 11.13 -18.57 -24.57
C THR A 322 12.66 -18.52 -24.56
N LEU A 323 13.31 -19.20 -25.51
CA LEU A 323 14.77 -19.15 -25.65
C LEU A 323 15.30 -17.74 -25.98
N LYS A 324 14.58 -16.99 -26.82
CA LYS A 324 14.92 -15.58 -27.11
C LYS A 324 14.80 -14.69 -25.87
N MET A 325 13.76 -14.87 -25.06
CA MET A 325 13.59 -14.14 -23.80
C MET A 325 14.71 -14.49 -22.80
N ILE A 326 15.08 -15.77 -22.70
CA ILE A 326 16.21 -16.21 -21.87
C ILE A 326 17.51 -15.54 -22.33
N LYS A 327 17.72 -15.40 -23.64
CA LYS A 327 18.90 -14.72 -24.21
C LYS A 327 18.91 -13.21 -23.95
N ILE A 328 17.75 -12.57 -23.84
CA ILE A 328 17.63 -11.16 -23.43
C ILE A 328 17.94 -11.03 -21.93
N LEU A 329 17.32 -11.86 -21.10
CA LEU A 329 17.48 -11.85 -19.63
C LEU A 329 18.90 -12.25 -19.18
N SER A 330 19.64 -13.04 -19.98
CA SER A 330 21.04 -13.36 -19.70
C SER A 330 21.99 -12.19 -19.96
N GLY A 331 21.52 -11.13 -20.64
CA GLY A 331 22.32 -9.96 -20.96
C GLY A 331 23.26 -10.10 -22.15
N GLU A 332 23.44 -11.31 -22.70
CA GLU A 332 24.36 -11.56 -23.81
C GLU A 332 24.05 -10.64 -25.00
N MET A 333 22.77 -10.52 -25.36
CA MET A 333 22.35 -9.69 -26.49
C MET A 333 22.52 -8.19 -26.22
N ALA A 334 22.28 -7.74 -24.99
CA ALA A 334 22.48 -6.35 -24.60
C ALA A 334 23.97 -5.97 -24.61
N ILE A 335 24.84 -6.85 -24.10
CA ILE A 335 26.29 -6.68 -24.11
C ILE A 335 26.83 -6.62 -25.55
N GLU A 336 26.39 -7.54 -26.42
CA GLU A 336 26.78 -7.54 -27.85
C GLU A 336 26.39 -6.25 -28.56
N LEU A 337 25.16 -5.78 -28.35
CA LEU A 337 24.66 -4.52 -28.92
C LEU A 337 25.45 -3.31 -28.41
N HIS A 338 25.71 -3.25 -27.10
CA HIS A 338 26.47 -2.15 -26.52
C HIS A 338 27.93 -2.15 -27.00
N LEU A 339 28.56 -3.32 -27.12
CA LEU A 339 29.89 -3.47 -27.68
C LEU A 339 29.96 -3.01 -29.14
N GLN A 340 29.01 -3.42 -29.98
CA GLN A 340 28.94 -2.94 -31.37
C GLN A 340 28.74 -1.43 -31.45
N PHE A 341 27.91 -0.86 -30.57
CA PHE A 341 27.71 0.58 -30.49
C PHE A 341 29.00 1.32 -30.14
N LEU A 342 29.72 0.88 -29.10
CA LEU A 342 30.98 1.47 -28.67
C LEU A 342 32.08 1.36 -29.74
N ILE A 343 32.15 0.24 -30.46
CA ILE A 343 33.12 0.05 -31.55
C ILE A 343 32.81 0.96 -32.73
N ARG A 344 31.54 1.08 -33.14
CA ARG A 344 31.15 1.89 -34.29
C ARG A 344 31.18 3.39 -34.03
N ASN A 345 30.85 3.81 -32.80
CA ASN A 345 30.75 5.23 -32.41
C ASN A 345 31.85 5.63 -31.43
N ASN A 346 33.10 5.25 -31.71
CA ASN A 346 34.25 5.66 -30.90
C ASN A 346 34.66 7.11 -31.22
N ASN A 347 34.18 8.06 -30.42
CA ASN A 347 34.50 9.49 -30.53
C ASN A 347 35.62 9.95 -29.56
N THR A 348 36.48 9.03 -29.11
CA THR A 348 37.52 9.35 -28.13
C THR A 348 38.73 10.01 -28.81
N ASP A 349 39.24 11.11 -28.25
CA ASP A 349 40.42 11.80 -28.77
C ASP A 349 41.72 11.09 -28.36
N LEU A 350 42.40 10.49 -29.34
CA LEU A 350 43.69 9.83 -29.15
C LEU A 350 44.83 10.80 -28.76
N MET A 351 44.71 12.10 -29.01
CA MET A 351 45.75 13.07 -28.63
C MET A 351 45.84 13.24 -27.12
N ILE A 352 44.71 13.21 -26.41
CA ILE A 352 44.68 13.26 -24.95
C ILE A 352 45.45 12.06 -24.39
N LEU A 353 45.13 10.85 -24.86
CA LEU A 353 45.82 9.61 -24.47
C LEU A 353 47.33 9.65 -24.76
N LYS A 354 47.75 10.24 -25.89
CA LYS A 354 49.17 10.39 -26.23
C LYS A 354 49.90 11.39 -25.33
N ASN A 355 49.23 12.46 -24.93
CA ASN A 355 49.80 13.47 -24.04
C ASN A 355 49.94 12.96 -22.61
N THR A 356 49.00 12.14 -22.11
CA THR A 356 49.09 11.52 -20.77
C THR A 356 50.05 10.33 -20.71
N LYS A 357 50.38 9.73 -21.87
CA LYS A 357 51.35 8.63 -21.97
C LYS A 357 52.80 9.11 -21.93
N ARG A 358 53.05 10.38 -22.24
CA ARG A 358 54.35 11.06 -22.03
C ARG A 358 54.47 11.46 -20.58
#